data_AF-A0A1W9L292-F1
#
_entry.id   AF-A0A1W9L292-F1
#
_cell.length_a   1.000
_cell.length_b   1.000
_cell.length_c   1.000
_cell.angle_alpha   90.00
_cell.angle_beta   90.00
_cell.angle_gamma   90.00
#
_symmetry.space_group_name_H-M   'P 1'
#
loop_
_entity.id
_entity.type
_entity.pdbx_description
1 polymer ?
#
loop_
_entity_poly.entity_id
_entity_poly.type
_entity_poly.pdbx_seq_one_letter_code
_entity_poly.pdbx_strand_id
1 'polypeptide(L)'
;MAFITWSDELYSIKNKEIDAQHQHLVSLVNRMHESVVNGLERSALAQVLEELIDYTVYHFRSEEELFGKNNYPQLETHKQQHDALTGQVLKLQEEFNEGSATISYEVLDFLHDWLTHHMASSDRGFLHYMESKNSVI
;
A
#
# COMPACT_ATOMS: atom_id res chain seq x y z
N MET A 1 7.25 -17.33 -8.49
CA MET A 1 7.53 -16.77 -7.15
C MET A 1 6.57 -15.61 -6.95
N ALA A 2 6.22 -15.29 -5.70
CA ALA A 2 5.36 -14.13 -5.44
C ALA A 2 6.03 -12.85 -5.95
N PHE A 3 5.24 -11.91 -6.43
CA PHE A 3 5.72 -10.62 -6.93
C PHE A 3 6.31 -9.78 -5.79
N ILE A 4 5.64 -9.78 -4.63
CA ILE A 4 6.14 -9.29 -3.35
C ILE A 4 6.11 -10.44 -2.34
N THR A 5 7.21 -10.63 -1.61
CA THR A 5 7.28 -11.55 -0.47
C THR A 5 7.33 -10.75 0.83
N TRP A 6 6.40 -11.01 1.75
CA TRP A 6 6.42 -10.39 3.08
C TRP A 6 7.70 -10.73 3.84
N SER A 7 8.26 -9.74 4.54
CA SER A 7 9.42 -9.90 5.41
C SER A 7 9.18 -9.07 6.67
N ASP A 8 9.04 -9.73 7.82
CA ASP A 8 8.89 -9.04 9.11
C ASP A 8 10.10 -8.13 9.38
N GLU A 9 11.30 -8.55 8.99
CA GLU A 9 12.52 -7.76 9.18
C GLU A 9 12.48 -6.43 8.43
N LEU A 10 11.91 -6.43 7.22
CA LEU A 10 11.91 -5.27 6.32
C LEU A 10 10.67 -4.40 6.47
N TYR A 11 9.50 -4.97 6.77
CA TYR A 11 8.22 -4.27 6.63
C TYR A 11 7.44 -4.13 7.93
N SER A 12 7.61 -5.03 8.90
CA SER A 12 6.86 -4.94 10.16
C SER A 12 7.19 -3.66 10.91
N ILE A 13 6.15 -3.02 11.44
CA ILE A 13 6.25 -1.90 12.38
C ILE A 13 5.96 -2.32 13.82
N LYS A 14 5.91 -3.63 14.09
CA LYS A 14 5.57 -4.26 15.38
C LYS A 14 4.18 -3.89 15.92
N ASN A 15 3.27 -3.44 15.06
CA ASN A 15 1.87 -3.27 15.39
C ASN A 15 1.06 -4.32 14.62
N LYS A 16 0.43 -5.26 15.35
CA LYS A 16 -0.24 -6.42 14.74
C LYS A 16 -1.35 -6.05 13.77
N GLU A 17 -2.06 -4.95 14.02
CA GLU A 17 -3.16 -4.51 13.16
C GLU A 17 -2.61 -3.95 11.84
N ILE A 18 -1.63 -3.06 11.92
CA ILE A 18 -1.00 -2.48 10.71
C ILE A 18 -0.23 -3.54 9.91
N ASP A 19 0.53 -4.42 10.57
CA ASP A 19 1.25 -5.50 9.88
C ASP A 19 0.29 -6.43 9.14
N ALA A 20 -0.89 -6.72 9.71
CA ALA A 20 -1.92 -7.52 9.02
C ALA A 20 -2.51 -6.78 7.81
N GLN A 21 -2.67 -5.46 7.89
CA GLN A 21 -3.11 -4.64 6.76
C GLN A 21 -2.05 -4.60 5.65
N HIS A 22 -0.78 -4.44 5.99
CA HIS A 22 0.33 -4.51 5.03
C HIS A 22 0.40 -5.88 4.33
N GLN A 23 0.28 -6.97 5.08
CA GLN A 23 0.24 -8.32 4.51
C GLN A 23 -0.93 -8.50 3.54
N HIS A 24 -2.09 -7.91 3.86
CA HIS A 24 -3.23 -7.93 2.96
C HIS A 24 -2.98 -7.11 1.68
N LEU A 25 -2.41 -5.90 1.78
CA LEU A 25 -1.99 -5.11 0.62
C LEU A 25 -1.00 -5.87 -0.27
N VAL A 26 0.00 -6.51 0.33
CA VAL A 26 0.94 -7.40 -0.37
C VAL A 26 0.20 -8.52 -1.11
N SER A 27 -0.82 -9.12 -0.50
CA SER A 27 -1.64 -10.15 -1.14
C SER A 27 -2.45 -9.61 -2.33
N LEU A 28 -3.00 -8.40 -2.24
CA LEU A 28 -3.76 -7.76 -3.30
C LEU A 28 -2.86 -7.38 -4.49
N VAL A 29 -1.67 -6.84 -4.24
CA VAL A 29 -0.69 -6.53 -5.30
C VAL A 29 -0.20 -7.80 -5.99
N ASN A 30 0.07 -8.88 -5.23
CA ASN A 30 0.39 -10.18 -5.79
C ASN A 30 -0.74 -10.72 -6.69
N ARG A 31 -1.98 -10.62 -6.22
CA ARG A 31 -3.16 -11.08 -6.97
C ARG A 31 -3.39 -10.26 -8.24
N MET A 32 -3.14 -8.95 -8.20
CA MET A 32 -3.16 -8.08 -9.38
C MET A 32 -2.10 -8.52 -10.40
N HIS A 33 -0.86 -8.71 -9.96
CA HIS A 33 0.22 -9.20 -10.82
C HIS A 33 -0.11 -10.55 -11.44
N GLU A 34 -0.59 -11.53 -10.66
CA GLU A 34 -1.02 -12.83 -11.18
C GLU A 34 -2.16 -12.71 -12.20
N SER A 35 -3.10 -11.79 -11.99
CA SER A 35 -4.21 -11.55 -12.92
C SER A 35 -3.72 -11.03 -14.26
N VAL A 36 -2.72 -10.14 -14.26
CA VAL A 36 -2.08 -9.63 -15.48
C VAL A 36 -1.27 -10.73 -16.18
N VAL A 37 -0.44 -11.47 -15.43
CA VAL A 37 0.40 -12.55 -15.99
C VAL A 37 -0.43 -13.66 -16.63
N ASN A 38 -1.55 -14.02 -16.01
CA ASN A 38 -2.46 -15.05 -16.53
C ASN A 38 -3.38 -14.53 -17.65
N GLY A 39 -3.31 -13.24 -17.99
CA GLY A 39 -4.13 -12.63 -19.03
C GLY A 39 -5.62 -12.69 -18.71
N LEU A 40 -6.00 -12.43 -17.44
CA LEU A 40 -7.41 -12.41 -17.06
C LEU A 40 -8.16 -11.28 -17.78
N GLU A 41 -9.46 -11.52 -17.97
CA GLU A 41 -10.38 -10.57 -18.58
C GLU A 41 -10.40 -9.23 -17.83
N ARG A 42 -10.65 -8.14 -18.57
CA ARG A 42 -10.64 -6.77 -18.04
C ARG A 42 -11.55 -6.57 -16.83
N SER A 43 -12.70 -7.26 -16.78
CA SER A 43 -13.63 -7.18 -15.65
C SER A 43 -13.05 -7.78 -14.36
N ALA A 44 -12.25 -8.85 -14.45
CA ALA A 44 -11.58 -9.42 -13.30
C ALA A 44 -10.46 -8.49 -12.80
N LEU A 45 -9.68 -7.90 -13.71
CA LEU A 45 -8.68 -6.88 -13.37
C LEU A 45 -9.32 -5.66 -12.70
N ALA A 46 -10.49 -5.20 -13.18
CA ALA A 46 -11.24 -4.09 -12.59
C ALA A 46 -11.58 -4.36 -11.11
N GLN A 47 -12.08 -5.56 -10.81
CA GLN A 47 -12.45 -5.96 -9.45
C GLN A 47 -11.24 -5.98 -8.51
N VAL A 48 -10.10 -6.52 -8.97
CA VAL A 48 -8.88 -6.53 -8.15
C VAL A 48 -8.33 -5.12 -7.93
N LEU A 49 -8.44 -4.24 -8.93
CA LEU A 49 -8.01 -2.83 -8.83
C LEU A 49 -8.87 -2.06 -7.83
N GLU A 50 -10.19 -2.24 -7.90
CA GLU A 50 -11.14 -1.63 -6.97
C GLU A 50 -10.87 -2.07 -5.52
N GLU A 51 -10.72 -3.38 -5.28
CA GLU A 51 -10.39 -3.90 -3.95
C GLU A 51 -9.04 -3.40 -3.44
N LEU A 52 -8.02 -3.30 -4.31
CA LEU A 52 -6.72 -2.72 -3.96
C LEU A 52 -6.85 -1.27 -3.52
N ILE A 53 -7.55 -0.43 -4.30
CA ILE A 53 -7.71 1.00 -3.99
C ILE A 53 -8.49 1.22 -2.70
N ASP A 54 -9.63 0.54 -2.55
CA ASP A 54 -10.46 0.65 -1.36
C ASP A 54 -9.69 0.27 -0.09
N TYR A 55 -8.92 -0.83 -0.17
CA TYR A 55 -8.14 -1.28 0.96
C TYR A 55 -6.93 -0.37 1.25
N THR A 56 -6.29 0.19 0.24
CA THR A 56 -5.23 1.20 0.41
C THR A 56 -5.74 2.41 1.16
N VAL A 57 -6.91 2.95 0.79
CA VAL A 57 -7.51 4.11 1.48
C VAL A 57 -7.89 3.76 2.93
N TYR A 58 -8.43 2.57 3.16
CA TYR A 58 -8.73 2.09 4.52
C TYR A 58 -7.45 1.99 5.39
N HIS A 59 -6.39 1.41 4.83
CA HIS A 59 -5.11 1.26 5.51
C HIS A 59 -4.48 2.61 5.87
N PHE A 60 -4.42 3.55 4.92
CA PHE A 60 -3.88 4.89 5.14
C PHE A 60 -4.60 5.64 6.25
N ARG A 61 -5.94 5.54 6.31
CA ARG A 61 -6.72 6.13 7.43
C ARG A 61 -6.34 5.51 8.77
N SER A 62 -6.16 4.18 8.81
CA SER A 62 -5.78 3.47 10.03
C SER A 62 -4.40 3.92 10.55
N GLU A 63 -3.42 4.05 9.66
CA GLU A 63 -2.09 4.57 10.00
C GLU A 63 -2.13 6.02 10.46
N GLU A 64 -2.79 6.90 9.71
CA GLU A 64 -2.89 8.32 10.04
C GLU A 64 -3.54 8.55 11.41
N GLU A 65 -4.58 7.77 11.73
CA GLU A 65 -5.18 7.78 13.05
C GLU A 65 -4.22 7.30 14.14
N LEU A 66 -3.51 6.20 13.91
CA LEU A 66 -2.52 5.66 14.85
C LEU A 66 -1.40 6.66 15.11
N PHE A 67 -0.87 7.26 14.05
CA PHE A 67 0.23 8.21 14.09
C PHE A 67 -0.20 9.52 14.77
N GLY A 68 -1.42 10.00 14.49
CA GLY A 68 -2.03 11.15 15.15
C GLY A 68 -2.20 10.94 16.64
N LYS A 69 -2.74 9.78 17.06
CA LYS A 69 -2.89 9.41 18.49
C LYS A 69 -1.55 9.44 19.25
N ASN A 70 -0.45 9.13 18.56
CA ASN A 70 0.89 9.08 19.13
C ASN A 70 1.72 10.37 18.93
N ASN A 71 1.10 11.41 18.36
CA ASN A 71 1.75 12.68 18.02
C ASN A 71 3.02 12.47 17.19
N TYR A 72 2.96 11.65 16.14
CA TYR A 72 4.10 11.40 15.26
C TYR A 72 4.48 12.67 14.48
N PRO A 73 5.72 13.21 14.60
CA PRO A 73 6.08 14.49 14.03
C PRO A 73 6.07 14.53 12.49
N GLN A 74 6.20 13.37 11.84
CA GLN A 74 6.21 13.27 10.37
C GLN A 74 4.84 12.93 9.78
N LEU A 75 3.76 12.95 10.57
CA LEU A 75 2.40 12.60 10.12
C LEU A 75 1.99 13.37 8.86
N GLU A 76 2.21 14.70 8.82
CA GLU A 76 1.82 15.51 7.65
C GLU A 76 2.59 15.12 6.40
N THR A 77 3.90 14.86 6.52
CA THR A 77 4.73 14.38 5.40
C THR A 77 4.27 13.01 4.92
N HIS A 78 3.93 12.11 5.85
CA HIS A 78 3.44 10.76 5.56
C HIS A 78 2.10 10.80 4.82
N LYS A 79 1.17 11.63 5.30
CA LYS A 79 -0.14 11.88 4.68
C LYS A 79 0.00 12.40 3.24
N GLN A 80 0.97 13.27 2.98
CA GLN A 80 1.23 13.75 1.61
C GLN A 80 1.66 12.63 0.66
N GLN A 81 2.41 11.63 1.14
CA GLN A 81 2.75 10.45 0.35
C GLN A 81 1.51 9.60 0.05
N HIS A 82 0.64 9.42 1.05
CA HIS A 82 -0.64 8.71 0.91
C HIS A 82 -1.58 9.40 -0.09
N ASP A 83 -1.76 10.71 0.04
CA ASP A 83 -2.60 11.52 -0.85
C ASP A 83 -2.07 11.46 -2.29
N ALA A 84 -0.75 11.51 -2.47
CA ALA A 84 -0.11 11.42 -3.77
C ALA A 84 -0.31 10.06 -4.45
N LEU A 85 -0.20 8.95 -3.71
CA LEU A 85 -0.52 7.62 -4.26
C LEU A 85 -2.00 7.51 -4.59
N THR A 86 -2.88 7.92 -3.66
CA THR A 86 -4.33 7.84 -3.81
C THR A 86 -4.78 8.56 -5.08
N GLY A 87 -4.26 9.76 -5.34
CA GLY A 87 -4.55 10.48 -6.58
C GLY A 87 -4.08 9.74 -7.85
N GLN A 88 -2.90 9.10 -7.81
CA GLN A 88 -2.38 8.34 -8.95
C GLN A 88 -3.21 7.08 -9.24
N VAL A 89 -3.59 6.31 -8.20
CA VAL A 89 -4.35 5.07 -8.39
C VAL A 89 -5.80 5.34 -8.78
N LEU A 90 -6.43 6.40 -8.27
CA LEU A 90 -7.77 6.81 -8.68
C LEU A 90 -7.80 7.25 -10.15
N LYS A 91 -6.79 8.03 -10.57
CA LYS A 91 -6.66 8.41 -11.98
C LYS A 91 -6.47 7.19 -12.88
N LEU A 92 -5.61 6.26 -12.48
CA LEU A 92 -5.43 4.98 -13.20
C LEU A 92 -6.74 4.20 -13.29
N GLN A 93 -7.53 4.13 -12.21
CA GLN A 93 -8.82 3.46 -12.20
C GLN A 93 -9.82 4.10 -13.16
N GLU A 94 -9.88 5.43 -13.20
CA GLU A 94 -10.71 6.18 -14.14
C GLU A 94 -10.33 5.86 -15.60
N GLU A 95 -9.06 6.03 -15.96
CA GLU A 95 -8.54 5.75 -17.30
C GLU A 95 -8.73 4.27 -17.68
N PHE A 96 -8.51 3.36 -16.73
CA PHE A 96 -8.74 1.94 -16.91
C PHE A 96 -10.21 1.65 -17.20
N ASN A 97 -11.15 2.25 -16.46
CA ASN A 97 -12.59 2.08 -16.61
C ASN A 97 -13.14 2.67 -17.92
N GLU A 98 -12.58 3.77 -18.39
CA GLU A 98 -12.86 4.36 -19.71
C GLU A 98 -12.29 3.52 -20.87
N GLY A 99 -11.33 2.64 -20.57
CA GLY A 99 -10.63 1.85 -21.57
C GLY A 99 -9.53 2.63 -22.30
N SER A 100 -9.14 3.79 -21.76
CA SER A 100 -8.02 4.62 -22.23
C SER A 100 -6.68 4.16 -21.64
N ALA A 101 -6.68 3.33 -20.60
CA ALA A 101 -5.50 2.68 -20.02
C ALA A 101 -5.67 1.16 -19.81
N THR A 102 -4.54 0.48 -19.66
CA THR A 102 -4.43 -0.93 -19.25
C THR A 102 -3.56 -1.04 -18.01
N ILE A 103 -3.71 -2.15 -17.26
CA ILE A 103 -2.77 -2.46 -16.17
C ILE A 103 -1.52 -3.09 -16.80
N SER A 104 -0.51 -2.26 -17.04
CA SER A 104 0.75 -2.68 -17.66
C SER A 104 1.75 -3.16 -16.62
N TYR A 105 2.86 -3.76 -17.08
CA TYR A 105 3.96 -4.14 -16.17
C TYR A 105 4.56 -2.92 -15.47
N GLU A 106 4.62 -1.77 -16.13
CA GLU A 106 5.10 -0.52 -15.52
C GLU A 106 4.21 -0.07 -14.35
N VAL A 107 2.88 -0.29 -14.44
CA VAL A 107 1.95 -0.02 -13.34
C VAL A 107 2.20 -0.99 -12.18
N LEU A 108 2.43 -2.27 -12.47
CA LEU A 108 2.73 -3.28 -11.45
C LEU A 108 4.05 -2.98 -10.74
N ASP A 109 5.10 -2.65 -11.50
CA ASP A 109 6.41 -2.29 -10.96
C ASP A 109 6.32 -1.01 -10.11
N PHE A 110 5.55 -0.02 -10.55
CA PHE A 110 5.26 1.17 -9.75
C PHE A 110 4.58 0.82 -8.41
N LEU A 111 3.53 0.00 -8.42
CA LEU A 111 2.83 -0.41 -7.19
C LEU A 111 3.74 -1.22 -6.26
N HIS A 112 4.56 -2.10 -6.83
CA HIS A 112 5.55 -2.88 -6.10
C HIS A 112 6.57 -1.97 -5.41
N ASP A 113 7.20 -1.09 -6.17
CA ASP A 113 8.27 -0.22 -5.68
C ASP A 113 7.74 0.77 -4.66
N TRP A 114 6.57 1.36 -4.92
CA TRP A 114 5.94 2.27 -3.98
C TRP A 114 5.63 1.55 -2.66
N LEU A 115 4.93 0.41 -2.70
CA LEU A 115 4.51 -0.30 -1.49
C LEU A 115 5.71 -0.80 -0.67
N THR A 116 6.67 -1.46 -1.33
CA THR A 116 7.84 -2.02 -0.64
C THR A 116 8.74 -0.92 -0.06
N HIS A 117 8.96 0.17 -0.80
CA HIS A 117 9.74 1.30 -0.30
C HIS A 117 9.04 2.03 0.84
N HIS A 118 7.74 2.30 0.71
CA HIS A 118 6.95 3.01 1.72
C HIS A 118 6.92 2.25 3.06
N MET A 119 6.64 0.94 3.03
CA MET A 119 6.69 0.10 4.23
C MET A 119 8.08 0.05 4.85
N ALA A 120 9.13 -0.16 4.02
CA ALA A 120 10.49 -0.30 4.52
C ALA A 120 11.12 0.99 5.03
N SER A 121 10.58 2.16 4.66
CA SER A 121 11.14 3.47 4.99
C SER A 121 10.15 4.33 5.79
N SER A 122 9.10 4.85 5.15
CA SER A 122 8.13 5.77 5.75
C SER A 122 7.44 5.15 6.96
N ASP A 123 6.79 3.99 6.81
CA ASP A 123 6.00 3.35 7.88
C ASP A 123 6.91 2.95 9.04
N ARG A 124 8.08 2.39 8.75
CA ARG A 124 9.09 2.09 9.77
C ARG A 124 9.63 3.32 10.48
N GLY A 125 9.56 4.50 9.87
CA GLY A 125 9.85 5.77 10.55
C GLY A 125 9.03 5.95 11.83
N PHE A 126 7.79 5.46 11.84
CA PHE A 126 6.94 5.46 13.03
C PHE A 126 7.42 4.48 14.11
N LEU A 127 7.82 3.26 13.72
CA LEU A 127 8.41 2.28 14.65
C LEU A 127 9.62 2.87 15.38
N HIS A 128 10.58 3.45 14.65
CA HIS A 128 11.78 4.05 15.26
C HIS A 128 11.43 5.18 16.23
N TYR A 129 10.42 6.00 15.89
CA TYR A 129 9.94 7.05 16.78
C TYR A 129 9.36 6.50 18.08
N MET A 130 8.54 5.45 18.01
CA MET A 130 7.95 4.83 19.19
C MET A 130 9.01 4.15 20.08
N GLU A 131 9.99 3.47 19.47
CA GLU A 131 11.13 2.90 20.19
C GLU A 131 11.96 3.98 20.90
N SER A 132 12.17 5.14 20.26
CA SER A 132 12.87 6.27 20.88
C SER A 132 12.16 6.85 22.10
N LYS A 133 10.84 6.63 22.21
CA LYS A 133 10.01 7.03 23.35
C LYS A 133 9.93 5.98 24.46
N ASN A 134 10.50 4.78 24.26
CA ASN A 134 10.23 3.59 25.08
C ASN A 134 8.72 3.28 25.18
N SER A 135 7.95 3.62 24.15
CA SER A 135 6.52 3.35 24.09
C SER A 135 6.27 2.01 23.40
N VAL A 136 5.29 1.26 23.90
CA VAL A 136 4.78 0.06 23.21
C VAL A 136 3.76 0.50 22.16
N ILE A 137 3.82 -0.13 20.99
CA ILE A 137 2.94 0.11 19.83
C ILE A 137 1.85 -0.95 19.77
#